data_AF-A0A7W3LZQ7-F1
#
_entry.id   AF-A0A7W3LZQ7-F1
#
_cell.length_a   1.000
_cell.length_b   1.000
_cell.length_c   1.000
_cell.angle_alpha   90.00
_cell.angle_beta   90.00
_cell.angle_gamma   90.00
#
_symmetry.space_group_name_H-M   'P 1'
#
loop_
_entity.id
_entity.type
_entity.pdbx_description
1 polymer ?
#
loop_
_entity_poly.entity_id
_entity_poly.type
_entity_poly.pdbx_seq_one_letter_code
_entity_poly.pdbx_strand_id
1 'polypeptide(L)'
;MNDDTPTPTHPRAKPDLRARARELRALGHTYNEIATELGVSKSSCSLWLRDMPRPAIGEEQTRRATAARAAGHRRRRARTDDRRLATKRQAARDIGDLTDRDLLLAGAILYWCEGAKRDGRVDFCNSDPAMIGLFLRFLDTAGVTRDRLRFQLQIHEGADLDEAETFWRTLTGADRSRFGKPTIKKSRADSNRRNTGPDYRGCLSVYVCDARTLRWRIEGLVHAMLGTRHPPLGGLPPDIPMTELRRRAVELRRGGGCRAVVGERLGIDDPLLVDALIGDEPPSPDWRRRATAEQINEDTARGLHARGWGCRRISEHLRVPRPTVARWIGATGTAADGTGADGERRIAGIQRHWDRKRVLEEIERRLVGEEAMASVGGLDGRELRFLGALAYWCEGGKDKPYRRKERVQFINGDPGLVRFFLRFVEAAGVERSRLGFRVHIHESGDPAAARRFWSGSIGWDADLAFGKDTIKRHAPRTTYPESQPGYRGCLEIYVAQGADLYRRIEGWALGPALGEAAQERWRR
;
A
#
# COMPACT_ATOMS: atom_id res chain seq x y z
N MET A 1 54.16 -20.85 69.13
CA MET A 1 53.11 -21.67 69.77
C MET A 1 51.89 -21.57 68.88
N ASN A 2 51.63 -22.61 68.09
CA ASN A 2 50.52 -22.65 67.17
C ASN A 2 49.23 -22.84 67.97
N ASP A 3 48.30 -21.91 67.77
CA ASP A 3 46.95 -21.91 68.33
C ASP A 3 46.14 -23.01 67.64
N ASP A 4 45.94 -24.11 68.37
CA ASP A 4 45.20 -25.30 67.94
C ASP A 4 43.77 -25.19 68.47
N THR A 5 43.00 -24.25 67.91
CA THR A 5 41.57 -24.10 68.20
C THR A 5 40.75 -24.88 67.16
N PRO A 6 39.94 -25.88 67.57
CA PRO A 6 39.12 -26.63 66.63
C PRO A 6 38.02 -25.74 66.06
N THR A 7 37.91 -25.74 64.74
CA THR A 7 36.85 -25.02 64.00
C THR A 7 35.49 -25.62 64.37
N PRO A 8 34.46 -24.82 64.69
CA PRO A 8 33.18 -25.36 65.13
C PRO A 8 32.50 -26.13 63.99
N THR A 9 32.23 -27.41 64.23
CA THR A 9 31.48 -28.29 63.33
C THR A 9 30.06 -27.75 63.16
N HIS A 10 29.71 -27.36 61.94
CA HIS A 10 28.39 -26.83 61.61
C HIS A 10 27.28 -27.83 62.05
N PRO A 11 26.27 -27.41 62.85
CA PRO A 11 25.21 -28.28 63.38
C PRO A 11 24.22 -28.84 62.34
N ARG A 12 24.52 -28.71 61.04
CA ARG A 12 23.71 -29.20 59.92
C ARG A 12 24.40 -30.27 59.07
N ALA A 13 25.64 -30.64 59.39
CA ALA A 13 26.29 -31.75 58.73
C ALA A 13 25.63 -33.05 59.21
N LYS A 14 24.85 -33.70 58.33
CA LYS A 14 24.27 -35.04 58.55
C LYS A 14 25.26 -36.07 57.98
N PRO A 15 26.29 -36.51 58.74
CA PRO A 15 27.44 -37.22 58.18
C PRO A 15 27.03 -38.61 57.72
N ASP A 16 26.16 -39.27 58.49
CA ASP A 16 25.66 -40.62 58.23
C ASP A 16 24.77 -40.66 56.99
N LEU A 17 23.87 -39.68 56.84
CA LEU A 17 23.03 -39.56 55.64
C LEU A 17 23.87 -39.20 54.41
N ARG A 18 24.95 -38.42 54.57
CA ARG A 18 25.91 -38.16 53.49
C ARG A 18 26.67 -39.43 53.10
N ALA A 19 27.16 -40.21 54.07
CA ALA A 19 27.86 -41.47 53.81
C ALA A 19 26.94 -42.46 53.08
N ARG A 20 25.72 -42.64 53.58
CA ARG A 20 24.71 -43.49 52.95
C ARG A 20 24.32 -43.02 51.54
N ALA A 21 24.20 -41.72 51.33
CA ALA A 21 23.96 -41.15 50.01
C ALA A 21 25.10 -41.48 49.02
N ARG A 22 26.35 -41.53 49.47
CA ARG A 22 27.51 -41.88 48.63
C ARG A 22 27.52 -43.37 48.28
N GLU A 23 27.17 -44.25 49.22
CA GLU A 23 27.01 -45.69 48.96
C GLU A 23 25.94 -45.94 47.89
N LEU A 24 24.75 -45.36 48.07
CA LEU A 24 23.66 -45.46 47.09
C LEU A 24 24.08 -44.90 45.72
N ARG A 25 24.87 -43.82 45.71
CA ARG A 25 25.39 -43.24 44.46
C ARG A 25 26.37 -44.18 43.75
N ALA A 26 27.24 -44.87 44.50
CA ALA A 26 28.17 -45.85 43.96
C ALA A 26 27.45 -47.10 43.40
N LEU A 27 26.31 -47.46 44.00
CA LEU A 27 25.40 -48.51 43.52
C LEU A 27 24.56 -48.10 42.29
N GLY A 28 24.70 -46.85 41.82
CA GLY A 28 24.07 -46.37 40.60
C GLY A 28 22.78 -45.56 40.79
N HIS A 29 22.38 -45.24 42.03
CA HIS A 29 21.18 -44.46 42.28
C HIS A 29 21.31 -42.98 41.87
N THR A 30 20.25 -42.44 41.27
CA THR A 30 20.12 -41.02 40.92
C THR A 30 19.90 -40.13 42.14
N TYR A 31 20.17 -38.83 42.04
CA TYR A 31 19.90 -37.89 43.15
C TYR A 31 18.45 -37.88 43.61
N ASN A 32 17.49 -38.17 42.72
CA ASN A 32 16.08 -38.23 43.09
C ASN A 32 15.77 -39.49 43.89
N GLU A 33 16.32 -40.65 43.50
CA GLU A 33 16.13 -41.91 44.24
C GLU A 33 16.74 -41.81 45.63
N ILE A 34 17.96 -41.28 45.74
CA ILE A 34 18.65 -41.08 47.02
C ILE A 34 17.89 -40.08 47.91
N ALA A 35 17.37 -38.99 47.33
CA ALA A 35 16.58 -38.00 48.07
C ALA A 35 15.30 -38.62 48.65
N THR A 36 14.59 -39.43 47.85
CA THR A 36 13.38 -40.14 48.28
C THR A 36 13.68 -41.18 49.34
N GLU A 37 14.73 -42.00 49.14
CA GLU A 37 15.09 -43.09 50.05
C GLU A 37 15.56 -42.59 51.42
N LEU A 38 16.36 -41.53 51.44
CA LEU A 38 16.91 -40.97 52.68
C LEU A 38 16.04 -39.88 53.31
N GLY A 39 14.92 -39.51 52.67
CA GLY A 39 14.05 -38.43 53.15
C GLY A 39 14.75 -37.07 53.20
N VAL A 40 15.71 -36.81 52.31
CA VAL A 40 16.49 -35.56 52.25
C VAL A 40 16.13 -34.76 51.01
N SER A 41 16.45 -33.47 51.00
CA SER A 41 16.23 -32.65 49.81
C SER A 41 17.22 -33.02 48.69
N LYS A 42 16.79 -32.83 47.44
CA LYS A 42 17.65 -32.99 46.27
C LYS A 42 18.87 -32.06 46.30
N SER A 43 18.74 -30.86 46.88
CA SER A 43 19.85 -29.93 47.05
C SER A 43 20.92 -30.48 48.00
N SER A 44 20.53 -31.19 49.06
CA SER A 44 21.48 -31.91 49.94
C SER A 44 22.23 -33.00 49.19
N CYS A 45 21.52 -33.85 48.42
CA CYS A 45 22.18 -34.86 47.58
C CYS A 45 23.15 -34.24 46.57
N SER A 46 22.77 -33.13 45.93
CA SER A 46 23.64 -32.43 44.97
C SER A 46 24.92 -31.92 45.64
N LEU A 47 24.84 -31.39 46.86
CA LEU A 47 26.00 -30.89 47.57
C LEU A 47 26.93 -32.04 48.01
N TRP A 48 26.36 -33.15 48.47
CA TRP A 48 27.07 -34.30 49.02
C TRP A 48 27.74 -35.20 47.97
N LEU A 49 27.23 -35.19 46.75
CA LEU A 49 27.56 -36.15 45.69
C LEU A 49 28.07 -35.48 44.41
N ARG A 50 28.38 -34.19 44.42
CA ARG A 50 28.84 -33.43 43.23
C ARG A 50 30.16 -33.92 42.66
N ASP A 51 31.00 -34.50 43.52
CA ASP A 51 32.32 -35.05 43.21
C ASP A 51 32.26 -36.50 42.72
N MET A 52 31.11 -37.16 42.83
CA MET A 52 30.94 -38.55 42.40
C MET A 52 30.45 -38.63 40.95
N PRO A 53 30.88 -39.66 40.18
CA PRO A 53 30.44 -39.85 38.82
C PRO A 53 28.92 -39.98 38.71
N ARG A 54 28.38 -39.56 37.57
CA ARG A 54 26.97 -39.76 37.24
C ARG A 54 26.74 -41.24 36.94
N PRO A 55 25.78 -41.91 37.60
CA PRO A 55 25.42 -43.29 37.30
C PRO A 55 25.10 -43.48 35.83
N ALA A 56 25.52 -44.62 35.30
CA ALA A 56 25.03 -45.10 34.02
C ALA A 56 23.52 -45.34 34.15
N ILE A 57 22.73 -44.43 33.60
CA ILE A 57 21.27 -44.53 33.59
C ILE A 57 20.90 -45.54 32.51
N GLY A 58 20.10 -46.56 32.84
CA GLY A 58 19.71 -47.58 31.87
C GLY A 58 19.04 -47.00 30.62
N GLU A 59 19.23 -47.64 29.46
CA GLU A 59 18.72 -47.17 28.16
C GLU A 59 17.21 -46.88 28.20
N GLU A 60 16.44 -47.71 28.92
CA GLU A 60 14.99 -47.55 29.07
C GLU A 60 14.60 -46.28 29.85
N GLN A 61 15.36 -45.91 30.89
CA GLN A 61 15.11 -44.67 31.64
C GLN A 61 15.44 -43.44 30.79
N THR A 62 16.51 -43.51 29.99
CA THR A 62 16.85 -42.48 29.00
C THR A 62 15.77 -42.36 27.91
N ARG A 63 15.26 -43.49 27.40
CA ARG A 63 14.18 -43.55 26.42
C ARG A 63 12.90 -42.94 26.97
N ARG A 64 12.47 -43.30 28.18
CA ARG A 64 11.30 -42.72 28.87
C ARG A 64 11.46 -41.22 29.10
N ALA A 65 12.63 -40.76 29.56
CA ALA A 65 12.88 -39.34 29.78
C ALA A 65 12.86 -38.55 28.46
N THR A 66 13.39 -39.10 27.38
CA THR A 66 13.34 -38.50 26.04
C THR A 66 11.92 -38.47 25.50
N ALA A 67 11.16 -39.57 25.63
CA ALA A 67 9.76 -39.64 25.24
C ALA A 67 8.89 -38.64 26.03
N ALA A 68 9.10 -38.53 27.33
CA ALA A 68 8.40 -37.58 28.20
C ALA A 68 8.72 -36.12 27.82
N ARG A 69 9.99 -35.80 27.54
CA ARG A 69 10.38 -34.48 27.02
C ARG A 69 9.72 -34.19 25.68
N ALA A 70 9.77 -35.15 24.75
CA ALA A 70 9.14 -35.00 23.44
C ALA A 70 7.62 -34.78 23.56
N ALA A 71 6.94 -35.52 24.43
CA ALA A 71 5.52 -35.34 24.73
C ALA A 71 5.25 -33.95 25.36
N GLY A 72 6.09 -33.52 26.29
CA GLY A 72 6.02 -32.18 26.89
C GLY A 72 6.20 -31.06 25.86
N HIS A 73 7.18 -31.20 24.97
CA HIS A 73 7.40 -30.28 23.85
C HIS A 73 6.20 -30.25 22.88
N ARG A 74 5.62 -31.40 22.54
CA ARG A 74 4.40 -31.50 21.73
C ARG A 74 3.22 -30.77 22.38
N ARG A 75 2.95 -31.02 23.67
CA ARG A 75 1.88 -30.33 24.42
C ARG A 75 2.09 -28.82 24.53
N ARG A 76 3.34 -28.37 24.73
CA ARG A 76 3.66 -26.94 24.78
C ARG A 76 3.50 -26.28 23.40
N ARG A 77 3.91 -26.97 22.33
CA ARG A 77 3.73 -26.50 20.95
C ARG A 77 2.25 -26.38 20.61
N ALA A 78 1.45 -27.42 20.84
CA ALA A 78 0.01 -27.41 20.62
C ALA A 78 -0.68 -26.23 21.34
N ARG A 79 -0.45 -26.05 22.66
CA ARG A 79 -0.99 -24.90 23.41
C ARG A 79 -0.55 -23.55 22.86
N THR A 80 0.68 -23.47 22.34
CA THR A 80 1.17 -22.23 21.71
C THR A 80 0.46 -21.98 20.39
N ASP A 81 0.27 -23.00 19.57
CA ASP A 81 -0.43 -22.92 18.28
C ASP A 81 -1.92 -22.61 18.46
N ASP A 82 -2.58 -23.20 19.46
CA ASP A 82 -3.97 -22.88 19.83
C ASP A 82 -4.12 -21.41 20.22
N ARG A 83 -3.23 -20.88 21.08
CA ARG A 83 -3.23 -19.47 21.46
C ARG A 83 -2.99 -18.56 20.25
N ARG A 84 -2.09 -18.94 19.34
CA ARG A 84 -1.83 -18.18 18.11
C ARG A 84 -3.07 -18.11 17.24
N LEU A 85 -3.73 -19.24 17.02
CA LEU A 85 -4.95 -19.32 16.23
C LEU A 85 -6.10 -18.53 16.88
N ALA A 86 -6.23 -18.59 18.20
CA ALA A 86 -7.19 -17.79 18.95
C ALA A 86 -6.98 -16.28 18.75
N THR A 87 -5.73 -15.79 18.83
CA THR A 87 -5.41 -14.38 18.56
C THR A 87 -5.83 -13.96 17.14
N LYS A 88 -5.51 -14.77 16.13
CA LYS A 88 -5.87 -14.47 14.72
C LYS A 88 -7.39 -14.45 14.52
N ARG A 89 -8.10 -15.43 15.09
CA ARG A 89 -9.57 -15.51 15.03
C ARG A 89 -10.23 -14.34 15.72
N GLN A 90 -9.75 -13.94 16.89
CA GLN A 90 -10.27 -12.77 17.58
C GLN A 90 -10.06 -11.51 16.76
N ALA A 91 -8.84 -11.30 16.23
CA ALA A 91 -8.55 -10.18 15.35
C ALA A 91 -9.48 -10.15 14.13
N ALA A 92 -9.72 -11.28 13.46
CA ALA A 92 -10.68 -11.34 12.35
C ALA A 92 -12.09 -10.91 12.77
N ARG A 93 -12.57 -11.32 13.96
CA ARG A 93 -13.87 -10.90 14.51
C ARG A 93 -13.93 -9.41 14.83
N ASP A 94 -12.81 -8.81 15.23
CA ASP A 94 -12.74 -7.36 15.50
C ASP A 94 -13.00 -6.52 14.24
N ILE A 95 -12.79 -7.07 13.04
CA ILE A 95 -13.15 -6.43 11.76
C ILE A 95 -14.53 -6.88 11.29
N GLY A 96 -14.83 -8.18 11.39
CA GLY A 96 -16.09 -8.74 10.91
C GLY A 96 -16.20 -8.70 9.38
N ASP A 97 -17.44 -8.63 8.91
CA ASP A 97 -17.74 -8.57 7.47
C ASP A 97 -17.34 -7.21 6.88
N LEU A 98 -16.94 -7.24 5.61
CA LEU A 98 -16.53 -6.05 4.87
C LEU A 98 -17.74 -5.40 4.20
N THR A 99 -17.93 -4.12 4.48
CA THR A 99 -18.87 -3.24 3.78
C THR A 99 -18.30 -2.78 2.44
N ASP A 100 -19.15 -2.20 1.58
CA ASP A 100 -18.70 -1.57 0.33
C ASP A 100 -17.64 -0.49 0.59
N ARG A 101 -17.81 0.28 1.67
CA ARG A 101 -16.84 1.26 2.14
C ARG A 101 -15.51 0.61 2.48
N ASP A 102 -15.51 -0.49 3.24
CA ASP A 102 -14.29 -1.23 3.56
C ASP A 102 -13.58 -1.74 2.29
N LEU A 103 -14.34 -2.21 1.30
CA LEU A 103 -13.80 -2.71 0.03
C LEU A 103 -13.17 -1.59 -0.81
N LEU A 104 -13.81 -0.42 -0.90
CA LEU A 104 -13.26 0.75 -1.58
C LEU A 104 -11.94 1.19 -0.94
N LEU A 105 -11.90 1.27 0.39
CA LEU A 105 -10.69 1.64 1.13
C LEU A 105 -9.59 0.56 1.00
N ALA A 106 -9.94 -0.72 1.11
CA ALA A 106 -8.98 -1.81 0.97
C ALA A 106 -8.32 -1.82 -0.41
N GLY A 107 -9.10 -1.67 -1.48
CA GLY A 107 -8.56 -1.60 -2.83
C GLY A 107 -7.63 -0.42 -3.06
N ALA A 108 -7.94 0.73 -2.47
CA ALA A 108 -7.06 1.90 -2.52
C ALA A 108 -5.73 1.66 -1.79
N ILE A 109 -5.72 1.02 -0.61
CA ILE A 109 -4.48 0.61 0.07
C ILE A 109 -3.68 -0.39 -0.77
N LEU A 110 -4.33 -1.43 -1.30
CA LEU A 110 -3.67 -2.45 -2.11
C LEU A 110 -3.01 -1.83 -3.35
N TYR A 111 -3.71 -0.92 -4.03
CA TYR A 111 -3.15 -0.20 -5.18
C TYR A 111 -2.06 0.79 -4.78
N TRP A 112 -2.17 1.44 -3.62
CA TRP A 112 -1.11 2.36 -3.18
C TRP A 112 0.20 1.64 -2.84
N CYS A 113 0.13 0.42 -2.28
CA CYS A 113 1.30 -0.41 -2.01
C CYS A 113 1.87 -1.07 -3.30
N GLU A 114 1.04 -1.78 -4.06
CA GLU A 114 1.52 -2.70 -5.11
C GLU A 114 1.17 -2.24 -6.54
N GLY A 115 0.48 -1.09 -6.68
CA GLY A 115 -0.01 -0.59 -7.96
C GLY A 115 1.08 0.01 -8.84
N ALA A 116 0.95 -0.17 -10.15
CA ALA A 116 1.87 0.43 -11.11
C ALA A 116 1.62 1.95 -11.23
N LYS A 117 2.70 2.74 -11.16
CA LYS A 117 2.66 4.21 -11.30
C LYS A 117 2.78 4.71 -12.76
N ARG A 118 2.59 3.83 -13.78
CA ARG A 118 2.82 4.15 -15.21
C ARG A 118 1.54 4.01 -16.06
N ASP A 119 1.46 4.84 -17.09
CA ASP A 119 0.59 4.71 -18.29
C ASP A 119 -0.94 4.72 -18.13
N GLY A 120 -1.50 5.44 -17.15
CA GLY A 120 -2.96 5.68 -17.10
C GLY A 120 -3.81 4.41 -16.94
N ARG A 121 -3.19 3.29 -16.55
CA ARG A 121 -3.82 2.00 -16.28
C ARG A 121 -3.77 1.71 -14.79
N VAL A 122 -4.78 0.98 -14.31
CA VAL A 122 -4.74 0.35 -12.98
C VAL A 122 -4.25 -1.08 -13.20
N ASP A 123 -3.08 -1.38 -12.65
CA ASP A 123 -2.45 -2.71 -12.60
C ASP A 123 -2.17 -3.04 -11.14
N PHE A 124 -2.61 -4.22 -10.71
CA PHE A 124 -2.28 -4.80 -9.43
C PHE A 124 -1.71 -6.20 -9.63
N CYS A 125 -0.47 -6.42 -9.19
CA CYS A 125 0.21 -7.70 -9.32
C CYS A 125 0.49 -8.28 -7.93
N ASN A 126 -0.01 -9.49 -7.66
CA ASN A 126 0.28 -10.16 -6.39
C ASN A 126 0.41 -11.68 -6.56
N SER A 127 1.14 -12.31 -5.64
CA SER A 127 1.23 -13.79 -5.55
C SER A 127 0.27 -14.38 -4.54
N ASP A 128 -0.30 -13.58 -3.65
CA ASP A 128 -1.25 -14.02 -2.65
C ASP A 128 -2.68 -14.03 -3.23
N PRO A 129 -3.33 -15.20 -3.36
CA PRO A 129 -4.68 -15.29 -3.89
C PRO A 129 -5.72 -14.53 -3.07
N ALA A 130 -5.50 -14.35 -1.76
CA ALA A 130 -6.39 -13.56 -0.91
C ALA A 130 -6.40 -12.08 -1.33
N MET A 131 -5.23 -11.54 -1.67
CA MET A 131 -5.09 -10.14 -2.08
C MET A 131 -5.69 -9.91 -3.47
N ILE A 132 -5.51 -10.87 -4.39
CA ILE A 132 -6.16 -10.84 -5.71
C ILE A 132 -7.68 -10.89 -5.56
N GLY A 133 -8.21 -11.81 -4.75
CA GLY A 133 -9.65 -11.91 -4.50
C GLY A 133 -10.24 -10.63 -3.89
N LEU A 134 -9.55 -10.04 -2.90
CA LEU A 134 -9.97 -8.77 -2.30
C LEU A 134 -9.94 -7.62 -3.30
N PHE A 135 -8.91 -7.56 -4.17
CA PHE A 135 -8.82 -6.55 -5.22
C PHE A 135 -9.94 -6.69 -6.26
N LEU A 136 -10.34 -7.91 -6.63
CA LEU A 136 -11.49 -8.12 -7.53
C LEU A 136 -12.81 -7.65 -6.90
N ARG A 137 -13.04 -7.94 -5.61
CA ARG A 137 -14.22 -7.44 -4.87
C ARG A 137 -14.24 -5.91 -4.81
N PHE A 138 -13.08 -5.28 -4.63
CA PHE A 138 -12.93 -3.83 -4.74
C PHE A 138 -13.36 -3.33 -6.13
N LEU A 139 -12.87 -3.96 -7.20
CA LEU A 139 -13.20 -3.55 -8.57
C LEU A 139 -14.70 -3.68 -8.86
N ASP A 140 -15.33 -4.77 -8.42
CA ASP A 140 -16.78 -4.96 -8.53
C ASP A 140 -17.53 -3.82 -7.78
N THR A 141 -17.12 -3.52 -6.53
CA THR A 141 -17.71 -2.43 -5.72
C THR A 141 -17.49 -1.05 -6.34
N ALA A 142 -16.35 -0.85 -7.01
CA ALA A 142 -16.03 0.40 -7.70
C ALA A 142 -16.81 0.56 -9.03
N GLY A 143 -17.61 -0.43 -9.43
CA GLY A 143 -18.40 -0.43 -10.66
C GLY A 143 -17.61 -0.85 -11.90
N VAL A 144 -16.48 -1.56 -11.74
CA VAL A 144 -15.69 -2.06 -12.86
C VAL A 144 -16.28 -3.37 -13.37
N THR A 145 -16.72 -3.35 -14.62
CA THR A 145 -17.29 -4.53 -15.27
C THR A 145 -16.22 -5.54 -15.68
N ARG A 146 -16.57 -6.83 -15.66
CA ARG A 146 -15.62 -7.94 -15.91
C ARG A 146 -15.01 -7.92 -17.32
N ASP A 147 -15.71 -7.35 -18.31
CA ASP A 147 -15.21 -7.21 -19.68
C ASP A 147 -14.05 -6.22 -19.82
N ARG A 148 -13.86 -5.32 -18.84
CA ARG A 148 -12.73 -4.40 -18.75
C ARG A 148 -11.50 -5.01 -18.10
N LEU A 149 -11.61 -6.21 -17.52
CA LEU A 149 -10.50 -6.88 -16.85
C LEU A 149 -9.66 -7.69 -17.83
N ARG A 150 -8.34 -7.60 -17.69
CA ARG A 150 -7.37 -8.47 -18.35
C ARG A 150 -6.41 -9.04 -17.31
N PHE A 151 -5.94 -10.25 -17.55
CA PHE A 151 -5.06 -10.95 -16.63
C PHE A 151 -3.74 -11.32 -17.31
N GLN A 152 -2.64 -11.31 -16.56
CA GLN A 152 -1.37 -11.86 -17.03
C GLN A 152 -0.68 -12.62 -15.92
N LEU A 153 -0.36 -13.89 -16.17
CA LEU A 153 0.42 -14.72 -15.27
C LEU A 153 1.91 -14.43 -15.45
N GLN A 154 2.60 -14.19 -14.34
CA GLN A 154 4.06 -14.15 -14.29
C GLN A 154 4.55 -15.32 -13.46
N ILE A 155 5.28 -16.24 -14.09
CA ILE A 155 5.72 -17.48 -13.45
C ILE A 155 7.19 -17.77 -13.77
N HIS A 156 7.85 -18.54 -12.93
CA HIS A 156 9.24 -18.91 -13.14
C HIS A 156 9.39 -20.15 -14.00
N GLU A 157 10.47 -20.20 -14.75
CA GLU A 157 10.89 -21.39 -15.47
C GLU A 157 11.05 -22.58 -14.49
N GLY A 158 10.45 -23.73 -14.85
CA GLY A 158 10.42 -24.95 -14.05
C GLY A 158 9.20 -25.12 -13.14
N ALA A 159 8.30 -24.13 -13.06
CA ALA A 159 7.01 -24.29 -12.37
C ALA A 159 5.92 -24.77 -13.34
N ASP A 160 4.91 -25.46 -12.80
CA ASP A 160 3.77 -25.94 -13.57
C ASP A 160 2.89 -24.78 -14.03
N LEU A 161 2.97 -24.45 -15.32
CA LEU A 161 2.24 -23.35 -15.93
C LEU A 161 0.74 -23.66 -16.05
N ASP A 162 0.38 -24.89 -16.40
CA ASP A 162 -1.00 -25.28 -16.68
C ASP A 162 -1.81 -25.34 -15.38
N GLU A 163 -1.22 -25.88 -14.33
CA GLU A 163 -1.83 -25.91 -13.01
C GLU A 163 -1.97 -24.50 -12.43
N ALA A 164 -0.95 -23.64 -12.61
CA ALA A 164 -1.02 -22.24 -12.21
C ALA A 164 -2.10 -21.46 -12.98
N GLU A 165 -2.21 -21.64 -14.30
CA GLU A 165 -3.23 -20.98 -15.11
C GLU A 165 -4.64 -21.43 -14.70
N THR A 166 -4.83 -22.75 -14.51
CA THR A 166 -6.09 -23.33 -14.02
C THR A 166 -6.49 -22.78 -12.67
N PHE A 167 -5.53 -22.69 -11.74
CA PHE A 167 -5.74 -22.12 -10.41
C PHE A 167 -6.25 -20.67 -10.49
N TRP A 168 -5.55 -19.80 -11.23
CA TRP A 168 -5.93 -18.39 -11.33
C TRP A 168 -7.22 -18.15 -12.11
N ARG A 169 -7.50 -18.95 -13.15
CA ARG A 169 -8.79 -18.90 -13.84
C ARG A 169 -9.95 -19.28 -12.93
N THR A 170 -9.77 -20.32 -12.11
CA THR A 170 -10.77 -20.74 -11.12
C THR A 170 -11.01 -19.66 -10.08
N LEU A 171 -9.94 -19.06 -9.54
CA LEU A 171 -10.05 -17.97 -8.56
C LEU A 171 -10.75 -16.73 -9.13
N THR A 172 -10.40 -16.34 -10.35
CA THR A 172 -10.93 -15.12 -10.98
C THR A 172 -12.33 -15.30 -11.58
N GLY A 173 -12.70 -16.54 -11.90
CA GLY A 173 -13.88 -16.88 -12.70
C GLY A 173 -13.78 -16.41 -14.16
N ALA A 174 -12.59 -16.05 -14.64
CA ALA A 174 -12.40 -15.45 -15.96
C ALA A 174 -12.10 -16.48 -17.05
N ASP A 175 -12.65 -16.23 -18.24
CA ASP A 175 -12.39 -17.03 -19.43
C ASP A 175 -10.94 -16.91 -19.93
N ARG A 176 -10.45 -17.95 -20.62
CA ARG A 176 -9.08 -17.99 -21.18
C ARG A 176 -8.77 -16.81 -22.10
N SER A 177 -9.77 -16.30 -22.82
CA SER A 177 -9.65 -15.12 -23.70
C SER A 177 -9.25 -13.83 -22.96
N ARG A 178 -9.45 -13.77 -21.64
CA ARG A 178 -9.06 -12.62 -20.81
C ARG A 178 -7.63 -12.71 -20.29
N PHE A 179 -6.97 -13.87 -20.43
CA PHE A 179 -5.59 -14.09 -20.03
C PHE A 179 -4.63 -13.82 -21.19
N GLY A 180 -3.77 -12.83 -21.04
CA GLY A 180 -2.65 -12.56 -21.95
C GLY A 180 -1.59 -13.67 -21.90
N LYS A 181 -0.60 -13.57 -22.81
CA LYS A 181 0.53 -14.49 -22.83
C LYS A 181 1.28 -14.47 -21.48
N PRO A 182 1.48 -15.62 -20.81
CA PRO A 182 2.25 -15.69 -19.58
C PRO A 182 3.68 -15.18 -19.77
N THR A 183 4.21 -14.51 -18.75
CA THR A 183 5.62 -14.09 -18.72
C THR A 183 6.43 -15.12 -17.96
N ILE A 184 7.34 -15.83 -18.65
CA ILE A 184 8.23 -16.82 -18.05
C ILE A 184 9.54 -16.13 -17.61
N LYS A 185 9.73 -16.05 -16.30
CA LYS A 185 10.92 -15.45 -15.68
C LYS A 185 12.00 -16.52 -15.50
N LYS A 186 13.06 -16.43 -16.31
CA LYS A 186 14.26 -17.28 -16.21
C LYS A 186 14.85 -17.24 -14.80
N SER A 187 15.22 -18.41 -14.28
CA SER A 187 15.89 -18.52 -12.98
C SER A 187 17.36 -18.11 -13.12
N ARG A 188 17.91 -17.44 -12.10
CA ARG A 188 19.35 -17.10 -12.05
C ARG A 188 20.06 -18.04 -11.07
N ALA A 189 21.29 -18.41 -11.40
CA ALA A 189 22.12 -19.29 -10.58
C ALA A 189 22.43 -18.72 -9.18
N ASP A 190 22.45 -17.40 -9.03
CA ASP A 190 22.72 -16.68 -7.78
C ASP A 190 21.45 -16.38 -6.95
N SER A 191 20.29 -16.88 -7.38
CA SER A 191 19.03 -16.54 -6.74
C SER A 191 18.83 -17.31 -5.42
N ASN A 192 18.72 -16.57 -4.32
CA ASN A 192 18.27 -17.10 -3.01
C ASN A 192 16.74 -17.41 -2.96
N ARG A 193 16.08 -17.58 -4.12
CA ARG A 193 14.62 -17.80 -4.20
C ARG A 193 14.27 -19.17 -3.61
N ARG A 194 13.27 -19.19 -2.72
CA ARG A 194 12.77 -20.42 -2.09
C ARG A 194 11.32 -20.77 -2.48
N ASN A 195 10.67 -19.94 -3.29
CA ASN A 195 9.33 -20.19 -3.84
C ASN A 195 9.45 -21.06 -5.10
N THR A 196 9.80 -22.32 -4.94
CA THR A 196 9.96 -23.32 -6.02
C THR A 196 9.27 -24.64 -5.69
N GLY A 197 8.41 -24.66 -4.67
CA GLY A 197 7.65 -25.84 -4.28
C GLY A 197 6.49 -26.13 -5.24
N PRO A 198 5.86 -27.31 -5.12
CA PRO A 198 4.75 -27.74 -5.97
C PRO A 198 3.51 -26.82 -5.87
N ASP A 199 3.34 -26.12 -4.76
CA ASP A 199 2.23 -25.18 -4.55
C ASP A 199 2.48 -23.79 -5.14
N TYR A 200 3.59 -23.57 -5.84
CA TYR A 200 3.92 -22.26 -6.40
C TYR A 200 3.11 -21.96 -7.67
N ARG A 201 2.21 -20.97 -7.57
CA ARG A 201 1.30 -20.58 -8.66
C ARG A 201 1.73 -19.32 -9.43
N GLY A 202 2.92 -18.79 -9.18
CA GLY A 202 3.33 -17.50 -9.78
C GLY A 202 2.65 -16.28 -9.17
N CYS A 203 2.78 -15.14 -9.85
CA CYS A 203 2.05 -13.90 -9.54
C CYS A 203 1.04 -13.62 -10.66
N LEU A 204 -0.14 -13.11 -10.30
CA LEU A 204 -1.14 -12.65 -11.25
C LEU A 204 -1.16 -11.13 -11.29
N SER A 205 -1.03 -10.55 -12.48
CA SER A 205 -1.35 -9.15 -12.75
C SER A 205 -2.82 -9.02 -13.19
N VAL A 206 -3.54 -8.12 -12.55
CA VAL A 206 -4.91 -7.72 -12.89
C VAL A 206 -4.87 -6.32 -13.49
N TYR A 207 -5.24 -6.20 -14.77
CA TYR A 207 -5.30 -4.93 -15.48
C TYR A 207 -6.74 -4.49 -15.67
N VAL A 208 -6.99 -3.21 -15.44
CA VAL A 208 -8.25 -2.57 -15.77
C VAL A 208 -8.04 -1.70 -17.02
N CYS A 209 -8.80 -1.99 -18.08
CA CYS A 209 -8.85 -1.16 -19.28
C CYS A 209 -9.62 0.14 -18.98
N ASP A 210 -9.15 1.25 -19.56
CA ASP A 210 -9.76 2.58 -19.40
C ASP A 210 -9.93 3.04 -17.94
N ALA A 211 -8.88 2.88 -17.14
CA ALA A 211 -8.96 2.98 -15.68
C ALA A 211 -8.61 4.37 -15.14
N ARG A 212 -8.67 5.42 -15.96
CA ARG A 212 -8.21 6.76 -15.57
C ARG A 212 -9.02 7.33 -14.40
N THR A 213 -10.34 7.38 -14.55
CA THR A 213 -11.25 7.85 -13.50
C THR A 213 -11.14 6.99 -12.26
N LEU A 214 -11.02 5.66 -12.41
CA LEU A 214 -10.81 4.75 -11.27
C LEU A 214 -9.51 5.08 -10.52
N ARG A 215 -8.41 5.33 -11.23
CA ARG A 215 -7.13 5.71 -10.64
C ARG A 215 -7.25 7.01 -9.85
N TRP A 216 -7.94 8.02 -10.38
CA TRP A 216 -8.18 9.28 -9.68
C TRP A 216 -9.07 9.11 -8.44
N ARG A 217 -10.09 8.24 -8.51
CA ARG A 217 -10.89 7.87 -7.33
C ARG A 217 -10.01 7.23 -6.26
N ILE A 218 -9.12 6.30 -6.65
CA ILE A 218 -8.17 5.67 -5.71
C ILE A 218 -7.23 6.72 -5.09
N GLU A 219 -6.70 7.65 -5.88
CA GLU A 219 -5.86 8.76 -5.39
C GLU A 219 -6.61 9.60 -4.34
N GLY A 220 -7.87 9.95 -4.62
CA GLY A 220 -8.75 10.62 -3.65
C GLY A 220 -8.95 9.82 -2.37
N LEU A 221 -9.26 8.54 -2.46
CA LEU A 221 -9.41 7.67 -1.28
C LEU A 221 -8.13 7.63 -0.43
N VAL A 222 -6.95 7.56 -1.06
CA VAL A 222 -5.65 7.62 -0.35
C VAL A 222 -5.47 8.97 0.35
N HIS A 223 -5.83 10.08 -0.29
CA HIS A 223 -5.77 11.41 0.33
C HIS A 223 -6.70 11.52 1.55
N ALA A 224 -7.90 10.94 1.49
CA ALA A 224 -8.81 10.88 2.63
C ALA A 224 -8.21 10.07 3.79
N MET A 225 -7.64 8.90 3.52
CA MET A 225 -6.97 8.08 4.54
C MET A 225 -5.83 8.85 5.22
N LEU A 226 -5.08 9.63 4.44
CA LEU A 226 -3.96 10.44 4.93
C LEU A 226 -4.38 11.74 5.64
N GLY A 227 -5.64 12.16 5.51
CA GLY A 227 -6.09 13.48 5.96
C GLY A 227 -5.39 14.63 5.22
N THR A 228 -4.90 14.38 4.00
CA THR A 228 -4.16 15.38 3.21
C THR A 228 -5.08 16.08 2.22
N ARG A 229 -4.84 17.37 1.99
CA ARG A 229 -5.49 18.14 0.92
C ARG A 229 -4.61 18.15 -0.32
N HIS A 230 -5.22 18.28 -1.49
CA HIS A 230 -4.48 18.56 -2.72
C HIS A 230 -3.77 19.93 -2.61
N PRO A 231 -2.56 20.09 -3.15
CA PRO A 231 -1.90 21.38 -3.20
C PRO A 231 -2.73 22.39 -4.03
N PRO A 232 -2.64 23.69 -3.76
CA PRO A 232 -3.37 24.69 -4.53
C PRO A 232 -3.00 24.62 -6.03
N LEU A 233 -3.97 24.82 -6.91
CA LEU A 233 -3.74 24.96 -8.35
C LEU A 233 -3.66 26.45 -8.68
N GLY A 234 -2.61 26.88 -9.38
CA GLY A 234 -2.44 28.27 -9.77
C GLY A 234 -3.63 28.77 -10.59
N GLY A 235 -4.05 30.02 -10.37
CA GLY A 235 -5.20 30.63 -11.04
C GLY A 235 -6.57 30.28 -10.45
N LEU A 236 -6.62 29.45 -9.40
CA LEU A 236 -7.84 29.17 -8.63
C LEU A 236 -7.69 29.64 -7.18
N PRO A 237 -8.80 30.00 -6.50
CA PRO A 237 -8.81 30.26 -5.07
C PRO A 237 -8.24 29.05 -4.27
N PRO A 238 -7.19 29.22 -3.45
CA PRO A 238 -6.47 28.10 -2.85
C PRO A 238 -7.22 27.39 -1.72
N ASP A 239 -8.16 28.08 -1.06
CA ASP A 239 -8.85 27.60 0.14
C ASP A 239 -10.25 27.01 -0.15
N ILE A 240 -10.67 27.01 -1.42
CA ILE A 240 -11.98 26.51 -1.84
C ILE A 240 -11.81 25.15 -2.51
N PRO A 241 -12.50 24.08 -2.06
CA PRO A 241 -12.49 22.79 -2.73
C PRO A 241 -12.91 22.91 -4.20
N MET A 242 -12.28 22.11 -5.07
CA MET A 242 -12.59 22.09 -6.51
C MET A 242 -14.06 21.76 -6.77
N THR A 243 -14.62 20.83 -6.00
CA THR A 243 -16.04 20.44 -6.04
C THR A 243 -16.97 21.61 -5.73
N GLU A 244 -16.61 22.46 -4.75
CA GLU A 244 -17.36 23.67 -4.41
C GLU A 244 -17.21 24.76 -5.47
N LEU A 245 -16.01 24.95 -6.04
CA LEU A 245 -15.80 25.86 -7.17
C LEU A 245 -16.66 25.44 -8.38
N ARG A 246 -16.70 24.15 -8.69
CA ARG A 246 -17.56 23.59 -9.76
C ARG A 246 -19.04 23.85 -9.46
N ARG A 247 -19.51 23.55 -8.25
CA ARG A 247 -20.91 23.80 -7.86
C ARG A 247 -21.31 25.26 -8.10
N ARG A 248 -20.50 26.22 -7.60
CA ARG A 248 -20.75 27.66 -7.80
C ARG A 248 -20.69 28.06 -9.27
N ALA A 249 -19.73 27.56 -10.04
CA ALA A 249 -19.61 27.84 -11.47
C ALA A 249 -20.86 27.38 -12.24
N VAL A 250 -21.33 26.16 -11.96
CA VAL A 250 -22.54 25.58 -12.58
C VAL A 250 -23.80 26.35 -12.17
N GLU A 251 -23.94 26.74 -10.90
CA GLU A 251 -25.06 27.56 -10.43
C GLU A 251 -25.13 28.91 -11.12
N LEU A 252 -23.98 29.62 -11.21
CA LEU A 252 -23.88 30.88 -11.94
C LEU A 252 -24.20 30.71 -13.43
N ARG A 253 -23.74 29.62 -14.05
CA ARG A 253 -24.00 29.32 -15.46
C ARG A 253 -25.47 29.05 -15.73
N ARG A 254 -26.11 28.23 -14.89
CA ARG A 254 -27.55 27.92 -14.96
C ARG A 254 -28.41 29.14 -14.66
N GLY A 255 -27.94 30.04 -13.79
CA GLY A 255 -28.53 31.35 -13.51
C GLY A 255 -28.38 32.39 -14.64
N GLY A 256 -27.77 32.03 -15.78
CA GLY A 256 -27.65 32.90 -16.95
C GLY A 256 -26.33 33.67 -17.08
N GLY A 257 -25.37 33.42 -16.20
CA GLY A 257 -24.02 34.00 -16.29
C GLY A 257 -23.28 33.55 -17.55
N CYS A 258 -22.65 34.51 -18.25
CA CYS A 258 -21.63 34.19 -19.26
C CYS A 258 -20.32 33.79 -18.58
N ARG A 259 -19.39 33.15 -19.31
CA ARG A 259 -18.10 32.69 -18.78
C ARG A 259 -17.31 33.80 -18.09
N ALA A 260 -17.31 35.01 -18.65
CA ALA A 260 -16.66 36.16 -18.04
C ALA A 260 -17.26 36.50 -16.66
N VAL A 261 -18.59 36.53 -16.54
CA VAL A 261 -19.28 36.78 -15.26
C VAL A 261 -19.03 35.65 -14.26
N VAL A 262 -18.95 34.40 -14.72
CA VAL A 262 -18.58 33.26 -13.86
C VAL A 262 -17.16 33.44 -13.33
N GLY A 263 -16.19 33.76 -14.19
CA GLY A 263 -14.81 34.03 -13.79
C GLY A 263 -14.70 35.17 -12.77
N GLU A 264 -15.30 36.33 -13.06
CA GLU A 264 -15.33 37.50 -12.19
C GLU A 264 -15.87 37.17 -10.79
N ARG A 265 -17.03 36.49 -10.72
CA ARG A 265 -17.67 36.14 -9.43
C ARG A 265 -16.92 35.09 -8.63
N LEU A 266 -16.10 34.27 -9.29
CA LEU A 266 -15.29 33.24 -8.63
C LEU A 266 -13.85 33.70 -8.36
N GLY A 267 -13.45 34.89 -8.84
CA GLY A 267 -12.07 35.36 -8.76
C GLY A 267 -11.12 34.52 -9.62
N ILE A 268 -11.56 34.10 -10.81
CA ILE A 268 -10.80 33.27 -11.74
C ILE A 268 -10.63 34.04 -13.06
N ASP A 269 -9.40 34.47 -13.33
CA ASP A 269 -9.09 35.27 -14.52
C ASP A 269 -8.88 34.41 -15.78
N ASP A 270 -8.46 33.14 -15.62
CA ASP A 270 -8.19 32.25 -16.75
C ASP A 270 -9.50 31.62 -17.30
N PRO A 271 -9.89 31.95 -18.55
CA PRO A 271 -11.10 31.41 -19.16
C PRO A 271 -11.09 29.88 -19.29
N LEU A 272 -9.91 29.25 -19.41
CA LEU A 272 -9.80 27.79 -19.50
C LEU A 272 -10.18 27.12 -18.18
N LEU A 273 -9.80 27.71 -17.04
CA LEU A 273 -10.16 27.21 -15.72
C LEU A 273 -11.68 27.35 -15.50
N VAL A 274 -12.27 28.46 -15.94
CA VAL A 274 -13.72 28.66 -15.92
C VAL A 274 -14.44 27.62 -16.79
N ASP A 275 -13.96 27.39 -18.01
CA ASP A 275 -14.51 26.37 -18.92
C ASP A 275 -14.45 24.97 -18.31
N ALA A 276 -13.34 24.62 -17.68
CA ALA A 276 -13.15 23.33 -17.03
C ALA A 276 -14.13 23.12 -15.86
N LEU A 277 -14.36 24.16 -15.05
CA LEU A 277 -15.29 24.11 -13.92
C LEU A 277 -16.75 23.99 -14.39
N ILE A 278 -17.12 24.71 -15.45
CA ILE A 278 -18.48 24.63 -16.04
C ILE A 278 -18.71 23.28 -16.72
N GLY A 279 -17.72 22.75 -17.43
CA GLY A 279 -17.86 21.56 -18.28
C GLY A 279 -18.85 21.79 -19.42
N ASP A 280 -19.69 20.78 -19.70
CA ASP A 280 -20.68 20.81 -20.79
C ASP A 280 -22.02 21.46 -20.39
N GLU A 281 -22.09 22.10 -19.23
CA GLU A 281 -23.32 22.70 -18.73
C GLU A 281 -23.81 23.84 -19.64
N PRO A 282 -25.02 23.72 -20.21
CA PRO A 282 -25.48 24.68 -21.18
C PRO A 282 -25.89 25.99 -20.48
N PRO A 283 -25.82 27.12 -21.19
CA PRO A 283 -26.36 28.38 -20.67
C PRO A 283 -27.87 28.27 -20.40
N SER A 284 -28.38 29.16 -19.53
CA SER A 284 -29.82 29.36 -19.34
C SER A 284 -30.56 29.43 -20.70
N PRO A 285 -31.76 28.83 -20.83
CA PRO A 285 -32.60 28.96 -22.03
C PRO A 285 -32.82 30.41 -22.47
N ASP A 286 -32.85 31.37 -21.55
CA ASP A 286 -33.01 32.79 -21.86
C ASP A 286 -31.75 33.41 -22.48
N TRP A 287 -30.58 32.86 -22.16
CA TRP A 287 -29.33 33.20 -22.83
C TRP A 287 -29.22 32.50 -24.19
N ARG A 288 -29.70 31.25 -24.34
CA ARG A 288 -29.78 30.57 -25.66
C ARG A 288 -30.67 31.32 -26.67
N ARG A 289 -31.67 32.06 -26.18
CA ARG A 289 -32.51 32.95 -26.99
C ARG A 289 -31.80 34.25 -27.40
N ARG A 290 -30.68 34.60 -26.78
CA ARG A 290 -29.80 35.71 -27.19
C ARG A 290 -28.70 35.15 -28.09
N ALA A 291 -29.00 34.93 -29.38
CA ALA A 291 -27.92 34.77 -30.35
C ALA A 291 -27.04 36.03 -30.28
N THR A 292 -25.71 35.86 -30.22
CA THR A 292 -24.84 37.04 -30.23
C THR A 292 -25.03 37.76 -31.56
N ALA A 293 -24.96 39.10 -31.55
CA ALA A 293 -25.04 39.87 -32.80
C ALA A 293 -24.04 39.34 -33.85
N GLU A 294 -22.91 38.80 -33.39
CA GLU A 294 -21.91 38.13 -34.24
C GLU A 294 -22.43 36.85 -34.90
N GLN A 295 -23.10 35.95 -34.18
CA GLN A 295 -23.66 34.70 -34.74
C GLN A 295 -24.78 34.98 -35.74
N ILE A 296 -25.66 35.94 -35.42
CA ILE A 296 -26.70 36.39 -36.35
C ILE A 296 -26.06 36.95 -37.62
N ASN A 297 -25.01 37.76 -37.48
CA ASN A 297 -24.28 38.32 -38.61
C ASN A 297 -23.53 37.27 -39.41
N GLU A 298 -22.96 36.23 -38.78
CA GLU A 298 -22.27 35.13 -39.44
C GLU A 298 -23.24 34.29 -40.29
N ASP A 299 -24.37 33.86 -39.71
CA ASP A 299 -25.39 33.08 -40.44
C ASP A 299 -26.01 33.90 -41.58
N THR A 300 -26.26 35.20 -41.33
CA THR A 300 -26.74 36.13 -42.36
C THR A 300 -25.70 36.32 -43.47
N ALA A 301 -24.42 36.43 -43.14
CA ALA A 301 -23.33 36.53 -44.11
C ALA A 301 -23.26 35.29 -45.01
N ARG A 302 -23.34 34.09 -44.43
CA ARG A 302 -23.35 32.83 -45.18
C ARG A 302 -24.58 32.73 -46.10
N GLY A 303 -25.75 33.09 -45.61
CA GLY A 303 -26.99 33.10 -46.42
C GLY A 303 -26.99 34.15 -47.54
N LEU A 304 -26.38 35.34 -47.33
CA LEU A 304 -26.18 36.34 -48.39
C LEU A 304 -25.17 35.84 -49.43
N HIS A 305 -24.09 35.20 -49.00
CA HIS A 305 -23.09 34.65 -49.91
C HIS A 305 -23.64 33.54 -50.80
N ALA A 306 -24.45 32.63 -50.23
CA ALA A 306 -25.16 31.59 -50.99
C ALA A 306 -26.12 32.16 -52.05
N ARG A 307 -26.58 33.41 -51.88
CA ARG A 307 -27.39 34.17 -52.85
C ARG A 307 -26.54 35.00 -53.84
N GLY A 308 -25.23 34.73 -53.92
CA GLY A 308 -24.31 35.36 -54.87
C GLY A 308 -23.73 36.70 -54.42
N TRP A 309 -23.89 37.10 -53.15
CA TRP A 309 -23.29 38.35 -52.67
C TRP A 309 -21.78 38.18 -52.42
N GLY A 310 -20.98 39.13 -52.92
CA GLY A 310 -19.54 39.18 -52.64
C GLY A 310 -19.20 39.79 -51.28
N CYS A 311 -18.01 39.47 -50.73
CA CYS A 311 -17.56 39.87 -49.39
C CYS A 311 -17.73 41.37 -49.07
N ARG A 312 -17.42 42.25 -50.04
CA ARG A 312 -17.54 43.71 -49.87
C ARG A 312 -18.98 44.12 -49.58
N ARG A 313 -19.92 43.58 -50.35
CA ARG A 313 -21.35 43.91 -50.26
C ARG A 313 -21.95 43.40 -48.95
N ILE A 314 -21.52 42.22 -48.49
CA ILE A 314 -21.94 41.65 -47.20
C ILE A 314 -21.37 42.47 -46.02
N SER A 315 -20.10 42.90 -46.11
CA SER A 315 -19.46 43.75 -45.12
C SER A 315 -20.15 45.10 -44.94
N GLU A 316 -20.50 45.77 -46.04
CA GLU A 316 -21.24 47.03 -46.03
C GLU A 316 -22.66 46.83 -45.46
N HIS A 317 -23.33 45.73 -45.83
CA HIS A 317 -24.69 45.41 -45.38
C HIS A 317 -24.79 45.11 -43.88
N LEU A 318 -23.85 44.31 -43.35
CA LEU A 318 -23.82 43.93 -41.94
C LEU A 318 -23.07 44.93 -41.06
N ARG A 319 -22.41 45.93 -41.67
CA ARG A 319 -21.50 46.89 -41.01
C ARG A 319 -20.39 46.20 -40.21
N VAL A 320 -19.87 45.10 -40.74
CA VAL A 320 -18.79 44.30 -40.16
C VAL A 320 -17.57 44.38 -41.08
N PRO A 321 -16.33 44.47 -40.57
CA PRO A 321 -15.13 44.54 -41.41
C PRO A 321 -15.01 43.41 -42.45
N ARG A 322 -14.55 43.73 -43.66
CA ARG A 322 -14.39 42.78 -44.78
C ARG A 322 -13.59 41.51 -44.43
N PRO A 323 -12.49 41.58 -43.64
CA PRO A 323 -11.75 40.37 -43.24
C PRO A 323 -12.57 39.42 -42.37
N THR A 324 -13.43 39.95 -41.50
CA THR A 324 -14.32 39.18 -40.63
C THR A 324 -15.38 38.46 -41.45
N VAL A 325 -15.98 39.14 -42.44
CA VAL A 325 -16.92 38.54 -43.38
C VAL A 325 -16.26 37.47 -44.25
N ALA A 326 -15.04 37.72 -44.74
CA ALA A 326 -14.29 36.74 -45.53
C ALA A 326 -14.00 35.46 -44.73
N ARG A 327 -13.69 35.57 -43.43
CA ARG A 327 -13.55 34.44 -42.50
C ARG A 327 -14.86 33.66 -42.34
N TRP A 328 -15.99 34.34 -42.16
CA TRP A 328 -17.30 33.70 -41.98
C TRP A 328 -17.80 32.92 -43.19
N ILE A 329 -17.49 33.40 -44.40
CA ILE A 329 -17.95 32.78 -45.65
C ILE A 329 -16.89 31.90 -46.32
N GLY A 330 -15.74 31.69 -45.66
CA GLY A 330 -14.67 30.81 -46.15
C GLY A 330 -13.88 31.33 -47.36
N ALA A 331 -13.92 32.64 -47.62
CA ALA A 331 -13.31 33.28 -48.79
C ALA A 331 -11.85 33.73 -48.56
N THR A 332 -11.03 32.91 -47.91
CA THR A 332 -9.59 33.18 -47.77
C THR A 332 -8.83 32.55 -48.93
N GLY A 333 -8.27 33.39 -49.80
CA GLY A 333 -7.37 33.00 -50.87
C GLY A 333 -6.13 32.25 -50.36
N THR A 334 -5.69 31.32 -51.20
CA THR A 334 -4.48 30.50 -51.10
C THR A 334 -3.18 31.32 -51.20
N ALA A 335 -2.15 30.78 -50.54
CA ALA A 335 -0.72 31.02 -50.68
C ALA A 335 -0.08 32.22 -49.95
N ALA A 336 0.73 31.91 -48.94
CA ALA A 336 1.97 32.61 -48.63
C ALA A 336 3.03 31.57 -48.27
N ASP A 337 4.21 31.74 -48.84
CA ASP A 337 5.30 30.79 -48.96
C ASP A 337 5.95 30.35 -47.64
N GLY A 338 6.52 29.14 -47.68
CA GLY A 338 7.16 28.50 -46.54
C GLY A 338 8.51 29.09 -46.18
N THR A 339 8.70 29.33 -44.88
CA THR A 339 9.97 29.25 -44.13
C THR A 339 9.65 28.95 -42.65
N GLY A 340 10.64 28.51 -41.86
CA GLY A 340 10.52 27.84 -40.54
C GLY A 340 9.55 28.39 -39.46
N ALA A 341 8.99 29.58 -39.63
CA ALA A 341 7.93 30.14 -38.78
C ALA A 341 6.64 29.28 -38.75
N ASP A 342 6.37 28.48 -39.78
CA ASP A 342 5.18 27.60 -39.81
C ASP A 342 5.35 26.33 -38.95
N GLY A 343 6.59 25.85 -38.84
CA GLY A 343 6.97 24.78 -37.91
C GLY A 343 6.85 25.22 -36.46
N GLU A 344 7.36 26.41 -36.14
CA GLU A 344 7.26 27.01 -34.79
C GLU A 344 5.81 27.30 -34.39
N ARG A 345 4.99 27.85 -35.30
CA ARG A 345 3.55 28.04 -35.05
C ARG A 345 2.81 26.72 -34.81
N ARG A 346 3.16 25.67 -35.58
CA ARG A 346 2.60 24.33 -35.41
C ARG A 346 3.03 23.69 -34.08
N ILE A 347 4.31 23.77 -33.71
CA ILE A 347 4.84 23.31 -32.42
C ILE A 347 4.17 24.05 -31.27
N ALA A 348 4.07 25.38 -31.35
CA ALA A 348 3.39 26.19 -30.35
C ALA A 348 1.88 25.87 -30.26
N GLY A 349 1.24 25.54 -31.38
CA GLY A 349 -0.16 25.07 -31.42
C GLY A 349 -0.33 23.71 -30.72
N ILE A 350 0.57 22.76 -30.99
CA ILE A 350 0.62 21.45 -30.32
C ILE A 350 0.86 21.64 -28.82
N GLN A 351 1.81 22.49 -28.43
CA GLN A 351 2.12 22.78 -27.04
C GLN A 351 0.91 23.36 -26.30
N ARG A 352 0.25 24.38 -26.88
CA ARG A 352 -0.98 24.96 -26.32
C ARG A 352 -2.11 23.93 -26.19
N HIS A 353 -2.25 23.04 -27.16
CA HIS A 353 -3.24 21.95 -27.08
C HIS A 353 -2.96 21.01 -25.89
N TRP A 354 -1.71 20.59 -25.70
CA TRP A 354 -1.31 19.74 -24.58
C TRP A 354 -1.38 20.46 -23.24
N ASP A 355 -1.01 21.75 -23.18
CA ASP A 355 -1.17 22.58 -21.98
C ASP A 355 -2.63 22.65 -21.57
N ARG A 356 -3.50 22.96 -22.53
CA ARG A 356 -4.95 22.99 -22.33
C ARG A 356 -5.48 21.65 -21.81
N LYS A 357 -5.09 20.56 -22.46
CA LYS A 357 -5.51 19.21 -22.08
C LYS A 357 -5.04 18.86 -20.66
N ARG A 358 -3.81 19.20 -20.28
CA ARG A 358 -3.27 18.96 -18.94
C ARG A 358 -4.06 19.69 -17.86
N VAL A 359 -4.43 20.95 -18.09
CA VAL A 359 -5.24 21.73 -17.15
C VAL A 359 -6.62 21.12 -16.98
N LEU A 360 -7.28 20.73 -18.07
CA LEU A 360 -8.60 20.08 -18.03
C LEU A 360 -8.54 18.73 -17.28
N GLU A 361 -7.56 17.89 -17.60
CA GLU A 361 -7.35 16.60 -16.93
C GLU A 361 -7.01 16.78 -15.45
N GLU A 362 -6.27 17.83 -15.07
CA GLU A 362 -5.96 18.14 -13.67
C GLU A 362 -7.20 18.53 -12.87
N ILE A 363 -8.08 19.36 -13.45
CA ILE A 363 -9.33 19.76 -12.81
C ILE A 363 -10.25 18.55 -12.66
N GLU A 364 -10.40 17.75 -13.72
CA GLU A 364 -11.21 16.53 -13.67
C GLU A 364 -10.67 15.54 -12.63
N ARG A 365 -9.36 15.32 -12.59
CA ARG A 365 -8.70 14.51 -11.55
C ARG A 365 -9.06 14.99 -10.15
N ARG A 366 -8.96 16.30 -9.89
CA ARG A 366 -9.23 16.88 -8.58
C ARG A 366 -10.70 16.75 -8.19
N LEU A 367 -11.63 16.98 -9.13
CA LEU A 367 -13.05 16.78 -8.89
C LEU A 367 -13.35 15.33 -8.48
N VAL A 368 -12.88 14.38 -9.29
CA VAL A 368 -13.06 12.95 -9.02
C VAL A 368 -12.41 12.53 -7.70
N GLY A 369 -11.21 13.05 -7.42
CA GLY A 369 -10.49 12.81 -6.18
C GLY A 369 -11.22 13.34 -4.94
N GLU A 370 -11.67 14.59 -4.98
CA GLU A 370 -12.42 15.22 -3.88
C GLU A 370 -13.79 14.56 -3.63
N GLU A 371 -14.51 14.18 -4.68
CA GLU A 371 -15.75 13.40 -4.56
C GLU A 371 -15.49 12.06 -3.88
N ALA A 372 -14.41 11.36 -4.28
CA ALA A 372 -14.02 10.12 -3.64
C ALA A 372 -13.64 10.34 -2.16
N MET A 373 -12.92 11.41 -1.84
CA MET A 373 -12.59 11.78 -0.46
C MET A 373 -13.85 12.00 0.38
N ALA A 374 -14.81 12.77 -0.14
CA ALA A 374 -16.05 13.09 0.54
C ALA A 374 -16.92 11.84 0.79
N SER A 375 -16.85 10.84 -0.10
CA SER A 375 -17.63 9.60 0.04
C SER A 375 -17.25 8.71 1.23
N VAL A 376 -16.02 8.86 1.75
CA VAL A 376 -15.51 8.03 2.86
C VAL A 376 -15.19 8.84 4.12
N GLY A 377 -14.92 10.14 4.04
CA GLY A 377 -14.61 10.94 5.23
C GLY A 377 -13.42 10.40 6.04
N GLY A 378 -13.46 10.55 7.37
CA GLY A 378 -12.40 10.09 8.27
C GLY A 378 -12.42 8.58 8.53
N LEU A 379 -11.26 8.02 8.90
CA LEU A 379 -11.12 6.62 9.29
C LEU A 379 -11.37 6.42 10.80
N ASP A 380 -12.15 5.40 11.14
CA ASP A 380 -12.27 4.95 12.53
C ASP A 380 -11.15 3.98 12.95
N GLY A 381 -11.15 3.57 14.23
CA GLY A 381 -10.15 2.65 14.76
C GLY A 381 -10.22 1.23 14.18
N ARG A 382 -11.39 0.76 13.76
CA ARG A 382 -11.56 -0.56 13.10
C ARG A 382 -10.97 -0.51 11.70
N GLU A 383 -11.30 0.52 10.92
CA GLU A 383 -10.78 0.75 9.57
C GLU A 383 -9.26 0.90 9.58
N LEU A 384 -8.70 1.69 10.51
CA LEU A 384 -7.25 1.81 10.66
C LEU A 384 -6.58 0.46 10.91
N ARG A 385 -7.16 -0.41 11.76
CA ARG A 385 -6.63 -1.76 12.02
C ARG A 385 -6.67 -2.64 10.79
N PHE A 386 -7.79 -2.65 10.06
CA PHE A 386 -7.95 -3.44 8.84
C PHE A 386 -7.00 -2.97 7.73
N LEU A 387 -7.06 -1.69 7.38
CA LEU A 387 -6.30 -1.10 6.28
C LEU A 387 -4.79 -1.09 6.57
N GLY A 388 -4.39 -0.84 7.82
CA GLY A 388 -3.00 -0.94 8.24
C GLY A 388 -2.47 -2.37 8.22
N ALA A 389 -3.31 -3.35 8.56
CA ALA A 389 -2.95 -4.76 8.40
C ALA A 389 -2.79 -5.17 6.94
N LEU A 390 -3.62 -4.65 6.02
CA LEU A 390 -3.44 -4.85 4.57
C LEU A 390 -2.15 -4.22 4.06
N ALA A 391 -1.86 -2.97 4.44
CA ALA A 391 -0.61 -2.30 4.09
C ALA A 391 0.61 -3.10 4.59
N TYR A 392 0.55 -3.63 5.83
CA TYR A 392 1.57 -4.55 6.33
C TYR A 392 1.64 -5.86 5.53
N TRP A 393 0.49 -6.39 5.10
CA TRP A 393 0.48 -7.62 4.30
C TRP A 393 1.12 -7.43 2.91
N CYS A 394 1.10 -6.21 2.36
CA CYS A 394 1.82 -5.89 1.13
C CYS A 394 3.32 -5.66 1.40
N GLU A 395 3.65 -4.73 2.30
CA GLU A 395 5.00 -4.15 2.42
C GLU A 395 5.82 -4.70 3.60
N GLY A 396 5.15 -5.37 4.53
CA GLY A 396 5.73 -5.86 5.77
C GLY A 396 6.49 -7.19 5.65
N GLY A 397 7.34 -7.44 6.62
CA GLY A 397 8.05 -8.70 6.79
C GLY A 397 7.06 -9.84 7.10
N LYS A 398 6.93 -10.79 6.18
CA LYS A 398 6.13 -12.02 6.37
C LYS A 398 6.94 -13.11 7.03
N ASP A 399 6.36 -13.77 8.03
CA ASP A 399 6.96 -14.96 8.64
C ASP A 399 7.15 -16.07 7.61
N LYS A 400 8.22 -16.84 7.78
CA LYS A 400 8.55 -17.95 6.88
C LYS A 400 8.16 -19.26 7.55
N PRO A 401 7.47 -20.20 6.86
CA PRO A 401 7.09 -21.49 7.44
C PRO A 401 8.28 -22.26 8.04
N TYR A 402 9.43 -22.19 7.37
CA TYR A 402 10.68 -22.83 7.80
C TYR A 402 11.44 -22.07 8.92
N ARG A 403 11.06 -20.81 9.21
CA ARG A 403 11.72 -19.97 10.23
C ARG A 403 10.75 -18.90 10.77
N ARG A 404 9.82 -19.35 11.58
CA ARG A 404 8.76 -18.56 12.21
C ARG A 404 9.33 -17.70 13.35
N LYS A 405 9.35 -16.38 13.18
CA LYS A 405 9.90 -15.41 14.14
C LYS A 405 8.87 -14.45 14.71
N GLU A 406 7.74 -14.28 14.03
CA GLU A 406 6.61 -13.40 14.38
C GLU A 406 7.08 -12.00 14.77
N ARG A 407 7.77 -11.33 13.84
CA ARG A 407 8.27 -9.97 14.06
C ARG A 407 7.54 -9.02 13.13
N VAL A 408 7.13 -7.88 13.67
CA VAL A 408 6.56 -6.78 12.89
C VAL A 408 7.72 -5.91 12.42
N GLN A 409 7.95 -5.93 11.10
CA GLN A 409 8.93 -5.09 10.41
C GLN A 409 8.24 -4.54 9.16
N PHE A 410 8.25 -3.22 9.00
CA PHE A 410 7.63 -2.54 7.88
C PHE A 410 8.66 -1.59 7.28
N ILE A 411 8.88 -1.63 5.97
CA ILE A 411 9.85 -0.75 5.31
C ILE A 411 9.22 -0.14 4.07
N ASN A 412 9.24 1.19 3.97
CA ASN A 412 8.76 1.86 2.77
C ASN A 412 9.49 3.19 2.53
N GLY A 413 9.49 3.64 1.27
CA GLY A 413 10.07 4.92 0.86
C GLY A 413 9.05 6.06 0.77
N ASP A 414 7.75 5.77 0.80
CA ASP A 414 6.67 6.76 0.78
C ASP A 414 6.39 7.30 2.20
N PRO A 415 6.59 8.62 2.46
CA PRO A 415 6.34 9.20 3.78
C PRO A 415 4.87 9.16 4.21
N GLY A 416 3.94 9.23 3.26
CA GLY A 416 2.52 9.07 3.55
C GLY A 416 2.24 7.68 4.10
N LEU A 417 2.74 6.64 3.42
CA LEU A 417 2.49 5.26 3.83
C LEU A 417 3.16 4.93 5.17
N VAL A 418 4.35 5.49 5.42
CA VAL A 418 5.02 5.43 6.73
C VAL A 418 4.17 6.06 7.83
N ARG A 419 3.66 7.28 7.62
CA ARG A 419 2.77 7.94 8.60
C ARG A 419 1.48 7.16 8.83
N PHE A 420 0.90 6.62 7.77
CA PHE A 420 -0.29 5.77 7.86
C PHE A 420 -0.02 4.51 8.69
N PHE A 421 1.12 3.84 8.46
CA PHE A 421 1.51 2.68 9.23
C PHE A 421 1.73 3.01 10.72
N LEU A 422 2.29 4.18 11.05
CA LEU A 422 2.41 4.61 12.45
C LEU A 422 1.05 4.82 13.11
N ARG A 423 0.09 5.45 12.43
CA ARG A 423 -1.30 5.58 12.92
C ARG A 423 -1.95 4.22 13.15
N PHE A 424 -1.70 3.25 12.26
CA PHE A 424 -2.15 1.87 12.44
C PHE A 424 -1.56 1.23 13.70
N VAL A 425 -0.26 1.36 13.92
CA VAL A 425 0.43 0.76 15.07
C VAL A 425 -0.06 1.38 16.39
N GLU A 426 -0.31 2.68 16.42
CA GLU A 426 -0.97 3.37 17.54
C GLU A 426 -2.41 2.85 17.75
N ALA A 427 -3.21 2.74 16.68
CA ALA A 427 -4.58 2.18 16.73
C ALA A 427 -4.63 0.69 17.12
N ALA A 428 -3.54 -0.03 16.94
CA ALA A 428 -3.36 -1.41 17.40
C ALA A 428 -3.00 -1.50 18.90
N GLY A 429 -2.77 -0.36 19.57
CA GLY A 429 -2.44 -0.28 21.00
C GLY A 429 -0.96 -0.50 21.30
N VAL A 430 -0.05 -0.21 20.36
CA VAL A 430 1.38 -0.30 20.60
C VAL A 430 1.92 1.02 21.12
N GLU A 431 2.56 0.97 22.27
CA GLU A 431 3.27 2.11 22.84
C GLU A 431 4.46 2.55 21.98
N ARG A 432 4.67 3.86 21.88
CA ARG A 432 5.79 4.46 21.13
C ARG A 432 7.16 3.96 21.60
N SER A 433 7.30 3.67 22.90
CA SER A 433 8.51 3.09 23.52
C SER A 433 8.94 1.76 22.89
N ARG A 434 8.02 1.04 22.24
CA ARG A 434 8.27 -0.25 21.58
C ARG A 434 8.68 -0.11 20.11
N LEU A 435 8.66 1.11 19.56
CA LEU A 435 9.00 1.37 18.18
C LEU A 435 10.48 1.69 18.05
N GLY A 436 11.11 1.10 17.04
CA GLY A 436 12.45 1.48 16.62
C GLY A 436 12.52 1.68 15.12
N PHE A 437 13.49 2.48 14.73
CA PHE A 437 13.61 2.98 13.37
C PHE A 437 14.98 2.66 12.78
N ARG A 438 15.05 2.48 11.47
CA ARG A 438 16.30 2.33 10.75
C ARG A 438 16.20 2.89 9.34
N VAL A 439 17.17 3.70 8.94
CA VAL A 439 17.26 4.16 7.55
C VAL A 439 17.96 3.09 6.70
N HIS A 440 17.35 2.77 5.57
CA HIS A 440 17.94 1.93 4.51
C HIS A 440 18.27 2.82 3.31
N ILE A 441 19.56 3.04 3.06
CA ILE A 441 20.02 3.99 2.04
C ILE A 441 21.18 3.39 1.24
N HIS A 442 21.33 3.81 -0.02
CA HIS A 442 22.50 3.46 -0.83
C HIS A 442 23.75 4.18 -0.31
N GLU A 443 24.92 3.62 -0.60
CA GLU A 443 26.21 4.19 -0.19
C GLU A 443 26.48 5.60 -0.77
N SER A 444 25.85 5.94 -1.89
CA SER A 444 25.90 7.27 -2.50
C SER A 444 24.97 8.30 -1.86
N GLY A 445 24.10 7.89 -0.92
CA GLY A 445 23.16 8.78 -0.24
C GLY A 445 23.75 9.45 1.01
N ASP A 446 23.04 10.44 1.55
CA ASP A 446 23.37 11.12 2.81
C ASP A 446 22.49 10.58 3.97
N PRO A 447 23.03 9.74 4.87
CA PRO A 447 22.28 9.17 5.98
C PRO A 447 21.82 10.22 7.00
N ALA A 448 22.61 11.28 7.21
CA ALA A 448 22.27 12.32 8.18
C ALA A 448 21.09 13.17 7.68
N ALA A 449 21.10 13.55 6.40
CA ALA A 449 19.96 14.24 5.80
C ALA A 449 18.72 13.34 5.69
N ALA A 450 18.90 12.04 5.44
CA ALA A 450 17.80 11.08 5.47
C ALA A 450 17.17 10.98 6.86
N ARG A 451 17.97 10.89 7.94
CA ARG A 451 17.47 10.88 9.33
C ARG A 451 16.67 12.13 9.64
N ARG A 452 17.20 13.33 9.33
CA ARG A 452 16.48 14.61 9.51
C ARG A 452 15.14 14.64 8.77
N PHE A 453 15.13 14.20 7.51
CA PHE A 453 13.92 14.12 6.71
C PHE A 453 12.88 13.17 7.34
N TRP A 454 13.30 11.98 7.77
CA TRP A 454 12.40 10.99 8.34
C TRP A 454 11.87 11.42 9.70
N SER A 455 12.71 11.97 10.59
CA SER A 455 12.28 12.57 11.87
C SER A 455 11.21 13.65 11.66
N GLY A 456 11.46 14.59 10.73
CA GLY A 456 10.47 15.61 10.37
C GLY A 456 9.18 15.02 9.78
N SER A 457 9.30 13.99 8.94
CA SER A 457 8.15 13.35 8.27
C SER A 457 7.23 12.59 9.22
N ILE A 458 7.77 11.99 10.28
CA ILE A 458 6.99 11.27 11.30
C ILE A 458 6.58 12.18 12.47
N GLY A 459 7.10 13.41 12.53
CA GLY A 459 6.79 14.39 13.58
C GLY A 459 7.34 14.01 14.95
N TRP A 460 8.42 13.21 14.99
CA TRP A 460 9.05 12.74 16.22
C TRP A 460 10.50 13.25 16.25
N ASP A 461 10.96 13.68 17.42
CA ASP A 461 12.22 14.43 17.59
C ASP A 461 13.49 13.64 17.20
N ALA A 462 14.61 14.31 16.97
CA ALA A 462 15.86 13.72 16.46
C ALA A 462 16.53 12.69 17.40
N ASP A 463 16.15 12.67 18.69
CA ASP A 463 16.68 11.74 19.72
C ASP A 463 15.99 10.37 19.75
N LEU A 464 15.22 10.05 18.71
CA LEU A 464 14.58 8.76 18.51
C LEU A 464 15.53 7.57 18.57
N ALA A 465 14.96 6.40 18.89
CA ALA A 465 15.59 5.08 18.81
C ALA A 465 15.90 4.65 17.35
N PHE A 466 16.59 5.50 16.58
CA PHE A 466 17.22 5.12 15.32
C PHE A 466 18.36 4.15 15.62
N GLY A 467 18.19 2.90 15.20
CA GLY A 467 19.28 1.93 15.16
C GLY A 467 20.34 2.31 14.12
N LYS A 468 21.35 1.46 14.01
CA LYS A 468 22.39 1.59 12.97
C LYS A 468 21.79 1.51 11.57
N ASP A 469 22.09 2.47 10.71
CA ASP A 469 21.62 2.53 9.33
C ASP A 469 22.08 1.32 8.51
N THR A 470 21.26 0.91 7.53
CA THR A 470 21.61 -0.14 6.57
C THR A 470 22.09 0.49 5.27
N ILE A 471 23.38 0.35 4.99
CA ILE A 471 24.01 0.83 3.76
C ILE A 471 23.94 -0.26 2.69
N LYS A 472 23.24 0.02 1.58
CA LYS A 472 23.12 -0.88 0.43
C LYS A 472 24.27 -0.62 -0.56
N ARG A 473 25.19 -1.57 -0.63
CA ARG A 473 26.45 -1.53 -1.44
C ARG A 473 26.30 -1.95 -2.91
N HIS A 474 25.09 -2.28 -3.35
CA HIS A 474 24.85 -2.61 -4.76
C HIS A 474 24.49 -1.32 -5.51
N ALA A 475 25.15 -1.10 -6.65
CA ALA A 475 24.73 -0.08 -7.61
C ALA A 475 23.26 -0.31 -7.97
N PRO A 476 22.39 0.71 -7.87
CA PRO A 476 20.98 0.54 -8.22
C PRO A 476 20.89 0.11 -9.69
N ARG A 477 20.21 -1.02 -9.96
CA ARG A 477 19.92 -1.48 -11.33
C ARG A 477 19.08 -0.48 -12.13
N THR A 478 18.40 0.40 -11.41
CA THR A 478 17.69 1.55 -11.96
C THR A 478 18.64 2.73 -11.86
N THR A 479 19.18 3.17 -12.99
CA THR A 479 19.92 4.44 -13.06
C THR A 479 18.89 5.54 -12.77
N TYR A 480 18.86 6.02 -11.53
CA TYR A 480 18.20 7.27 -11.23
C TYR A 480 19.04 8.37 -11.88
N PRO A 481 18.45 9.29 -12.65
CA PRO A 481 19.19 10.37 -13.29
C PRO A 481 20.09 11.09 -12.27
N GLU A 482 21.25 11.58 -12.71
CA GLU A 482 22.24 12.34 -11.90
C GLU A 482 21.64 13.58 -11.18
N SER A 483 20.36 13.87 -11.42
CA SER A 483 19.57 15.00 -10.95
C SER A 483 18.44 14.64 -9.96
N GLN A 484 18.59 13.66 -9.05
CA GLN A 484 17.73 13.58 -7.85
C GLN A 484 18.41 14.12 -6.59
N PRO A 485 18.62 15.46 -6.45
CA PRO A 485 18.82 16.05 -5.14
C PRO A 485 17.54 15.81 -4.32
N GLY A 486 17.57 14.82 -3.42
CA GLY A 486 16.40 14.48 -2.61
C GLY A 486 16.16 12.99 -2.30
N TYR A 487 17.02 12.05 -2.73
CA TYR A 487 16.89 10.66 -2.30
C TYR A 487 17.14 10.52 -0.78
N ARG A 488 16.14 10.03 -0.03
CA ARG A 488 16.18 9.89 1.44
C ARG A 488 16.16 8.43 1.92
N GLY A 489 16.37 7.47 1.03
CA GLY A 489 16.28 6.06 1.36
C GLY A 489 14.85 5.60 1.71
N CYS A 490 14.74 4.44 2.34
CA CYS A 490 13.51 3.94 2.92
C CYS A 490 13.62 3.94 4.45
N LEU A 491 12.50 4.11 5.16
CA LEU A 491 12.44 3.96 6.61
C LEU A 491 11.92 2.56 6.96
N GLU A 492 12.70 1.80 7.72
CA GLU A 492 12.24 0.59 8.40
C GLU A 492 11.72 0.95 9.80
N ILE A 493 10.53 0.43 10.12
CA ILE A 493 9.89 0.47 11.43
C ILE A 493 9.86 -0.97 11.95
N TYR A 494 10.31 -1.20 13.17
CA TYR A 494 10.17 -2.48 13.85
C TYR A 494 9.52 -2.33 15.22
N VAL A 495 8.72 -3.34 15.60
CA VAL A 495 8.02 -3.36 16.89
C VAL A 495 8.66 -4.38 17.83
N ALA A 496 9.24 -3.89 18.92
CA ALA A 496 9.76 -4.73 19.99
C ALA A 496 8.64 -5.59 20.58
N GLN A 497 8.93 -6.88 20.81
CA GLN A 497 7.95 -7.87 21.28
C GLN A 497 6.69 -7.97 20.39
N GLY A 498 6.83 -7.74 19.08
CA GLY A 498 5.71 -7.65 18.12
C GLY A 498 4.98 -8.96 17.79
N ALA A 499 5.25 -10.09 18.45
CA ALA A 499 4.66 -11.38 18.07
C ALA A 499 3.14 -11.43 18.19
N ASP A 500 2.58 -10.78 19.21
CA ASP A 500 1.12 -10.66 19.33
C ASP A 500 0.52 -9.78 18.23
N LEU A 501 1.11 -8.60 18.00
CA LEU A 501 0.69 -7.70 16.92
C LEU A 501 0.77 -8.39 15.54
N TYR A 502 1.84 -9.14 15.26
CA TYR A 502 1.99 -9.87 14.01
C TYR A 502 0.83 -10.85 13.78
N ARG A 503 0.37 -11.56 14.82
CA ARG A 503 -0.79 -12.46 14.73
C ARG A 503 -2.09 -11.69 14.53
N ARG A 504 -2.24 -10.54 15.21
CA ARG A 504 -3.41 -9.67 15.03
C ARG A 504 -3.47 -9.11 13.61
N ILE A 505 -2.33 -8.69 13.04
CA ILE A 505 -2.22 -8.28 11.64
C ILE A 505 -2.67 -9.40 10.70
N GLU A 506 -2.18 -10.63 10.90
CA GLU A 506 -2.64 -11.78 10.10
C GLU A 506 -4.16 -12.00 10.20
N GLY A 507 -4.72 -11.84 11.39
CA GLY A 507 -6.17 -11.94 11.63
C GLY A 507 -6.97 -10.83 10.94
N TRP A 508 -6.56 -9.57 11.13
CA TRP A 508 -7.18 -8.39 10.56
C TRP A 508 -7.13 -8.37 9.03
N ALA A 509 -6.01 -8.79 8.43
CA ALA A 509 -5.85 -8.79 6.98
C ALA A 509 -6.54 -10.00 6.32
N LEU A 510 -6.24 -11.22 6.79
CA LEU A 510 -6.68 -12.44 6.08
C LEU A 510 -8.08 -12.90 6.48
N GLY A 511 -8.52 -12.63 7.71
CA GLY A 511 -9.85 -13.04 8.17
C GLY A 511 -10.96 -12.50 7.28
N PRO A 512 -11.08 -11.17 7.12
CA PRO A 512 -12.10 -10.56 6.27
C PRO A 512 -11.90 -10.82 4.76
N ALA A 513 -10.65 -11.05 4.32
CA ALA A 513 -10.34 -11.34 2.93
C ALA A 513 -10.74 -12.77 2.50
N LEU A 514 -10.62 -13.75 3.40
CA LEU A 514 -10.81 -15.17 3.09
C LEU A 514 -12.04 -15.81 3.77
N GLY A 515 -12.67 -15.13 4.73
CA GLY A 515 -13.76 -15.69 5.52
C GLY A 515 -13.34 -16.99 6.21
N GLU A 516 -14.16 -18.04 6.11
CA GLU A 516 -13.88 -19.34 6.72
C GLU A 516 -12.57 -19.99 6.21
N ALA A 517 -12.18 -19.73 4.96
CA ALA A 517 -10.95 -20.27 4.37
C ALA A 517 -9.68 -19.74 5.07
N ALA A 518 -9.77 -18.64 5.84
CA ALA A 518 -8.67 -18.14 6.66
C ALA A 518 -8.21 -19.18 7.70
N GLN A 519 -9.13 -20.02 8.20
CA GLN A 519 -8.80 -21.02 9.23
C GLN A 519 -7.82 -22.07 8.72
N GLU A 520 -8.05 -22.56 7.50
CA GLU A 520 -7.16 -23.52 6.85
C GLU A 520 -5.79 -22.87 6.56
N ARG A 521 -5.80 -21.61 6.11
CA ARG A 521 -4.57 -20.84 5.86
C ARG A 521 -3.72 -20.67 7.12
N TRP A 522 -4.31 -20.48 8.30
CA TRP A 522 -3.57 -20.29 9.55
C TRP A 522 -3.07 -21.57 10.21
N ARG A 523 -3.64 -22.73 9.84
CA ARG A 523 -3.19 -24.05 10.30
C ARG A 523 -1.93 -24.53 9.58
N ARG A 524 -1.78 -24.14 8.32
CA ARG A 524 -0.55 -24.31 7.52
C ARG A 524 0.57 -23.40 8.06
#